data_AF-A0A5J4QRZ4-F1
#
_entry.id   AF-A0A5J4QRZ4-F1
#
_cell.length_a   1.000
_cell.length_b   1.000
_cell.length_c   1.000
_cell.angle_alpha   90.00
_cell.angle_beta   90.00
_cell.angle_gamma   90.00
#
_symmetry.space_group_name_H-M   'P 1'
#
loop_
_entity.id
_entity.type
_entity.pdbx_description
1 polymer ?
#
loop_
_entity_poly.entity_id
_entity_poly.type
_entity_poly.pdbx_seq_one_letter_code
_entity_poly.pdbx_strand_id
1 'polypeptide(L)'
;TKIKHVSEYKFLERYDEIGEFLRLELKLLTRNKRCKTALRTISLVVVFFSLCLSFSGIYDDNAFANNFIPIFSFIAFGSVILSQIMCFEGNYLDGLMTRKESIYNLLKAKYYLSGIVAFIPFALMIPAMVTGKLPVFSAISFMFFSIGVVSFLLFQLAVYNNKTVSLNEGISKQNTGTTFQNFIVMGIILLPILFCRLLNVFLGETAARWILLILGLTFVLTAHLWIKNIYLRFMKRRYRNMEGFRNTR
;
A
#
# COMPACT_ATOMS: atom_id res chain seq x y z
N THR A 1 -24.36 28.95 12.93
CA THR A 1 -23.66 27.75 13.44
C THR A 1 -22.24 27.74 12.89
N LYS A 2 -21.23 28.01 13.72
CA LYS A 2 -19.83 28.16 13.28
C LYS A 2 -19.30 26.84 12.73
N ILE A 3 -18.97 26.81 11.44
CA ILE A 3 -18.33 25.67 10.76
C ILE A 3 -16.94 25.49 11.38
N LYS A 4 -16.78 24.43 12.19
CA LYS A 4 -15.47 24.01 12.72
C LYS A 4 -14.54 23.72 11.55
N HIS A 5 -13.33 24.31 11.60
CA HIS A 5 -12.20 24.11 10.68
C HIS A 5 -12.20 22.73 10.02
N VAL A 6 -12.71 22.67 8.78
CA VAL A 6 -12.43 21.56 7.89
C VAL A 6 -11.00 21.79 7.44
N SER A 7 -10.12 20.80 7.59
CA SER A 7 -8.77 20.88 7.03
C SER A 7 -8.85 21.13 5.52
N GLU A 8 -8.66 22.40 5.16
CA GLU A 8 -8.55 22.88 3.80
C GLU A 8 -7.14 22.63 3.33
N TYR A 9 -6.95 21.51 2.64
CA TYR A 9 -5.71 21.21 1.94
C TYR A 9 -5.64 22.04 0.65
N LYS A 10 -5.48 23.36 0.77
CA LYS A 10 -5.38 24.31 -0.38
C LYS A 10 -4.25 23.97 -1.36
N PHE A 11 -3.23 23.23 -0.94
CA PHE A 11 -2.14 22.78 -1.79
C PHE A 11 -2.59 21.85 -2.94
N LEU A 12 -3.77 21.21 -2.81
CA LEU A 12 -4.29 20.25 -3.79
C LEU A 12 -5.10 20.89 -4.92
N GLU A 13 -5.49 22.17 -4.80
CA GLU A 13 -6.24 22.90 -5.84
C GLU A 13 -5.42 23.10 -7.13
N ARG A 14 -4.08 23.00 -7.05
CA ARG A 14 -3.19 23.09 -8.22
C ARG A 14 -3.26 21.85 -9.14
N TYR A 15 -3.87 20.75 -8.70
CA TYR A 15 -3.93 19.47 -9.42
C TYR A 15 -5.34 19.09 -9.91
N ASP A 16 -6.26 20.06 -9.94
CA ASP A 16 -7.63 19.94 -10.47
C ASP A 16 -8.35 18.69 -9.90
N GLU A 17 -8.88 17.79 -10.74
CA GLU A 17 -9.60 16.59 -10.28
C GLU A 17 -8.74 15.60 -9.45
N ILE A 18 -7.45 15.42 -9.77
CA ILE A 18 -6.59 14.44 -9.08
C ILE A 18 -6.33 14.89 -7.63
N GLY A 19 -6.21 16.20 -7.43
CA GLY A 19 -6.05 16.81 -6.11
C GLY A 19 -7.28 16.61 -5.22
N GLU A 20 -8.49 16.71 -5.80
CA GLU A 20 -9.72 16.43 -5.08
C GLU A 20 -9.81 14.95 -4.66
N PHE A 21 -9.52 14.02 -5.57
CA PHE A 21 -9.49 12.59 -5.23
C PHE A 21 -8.44 12.28 -4.16
N LEU A 22 -7.25 12.89 -4.24
CA LEU A 22 -6.21 12.71 -3.21
C LEU A 22 -6.69 13.23 -1.84
N ARG A 23 -7.38 14.38 -1.82
CA ARG A 23 -7.97 14.94 -0.60
C ARG A 23 -9.04 14.01 -0.02
N LEU A 24 -9.87 13.41 -0.86
CA LEU A 24 -10.89 12.45 -0.45
C LEU A 24 -10.26 11.19 0.16
N GLU A 25 -9.23 10.64 -0.48
CA GLU A 25 -8.48 9.49 0.03
C GLU A 25 -7.78 9.78 1.37
N LEU A 26 -7.14 10.95 1.51
CA LEU A 26 -6.57 11.39 2.78
C LEU A 26 -7.62 11.53 3.88
N LYS A 27 -8.79 12.08 3.55
CA LYS A 27 -9.93 12.15 4.49
C LYS A 27 -10.45 10.76 4.86
N LEU A 28 -10.50 9.83 3.91
CA LEU A 28 -10.90 8.44 4.13
C LEU A 28 -9.98 7.78 5.17
N LEU A 29 -8.66 7.91 4.99
CA LEU A 29 -7.67 7.34 5.92
C LEU A 29 -7.74 7.93 7.32
N THR A 30 -7.92 9.25 7.43
CA THR A 30 -7.87 9.98 8.70
C THR A 30 -9.18 9.94 9.48
N ARG A 31 -10.33 9.93 8.79
CA ARG A 31 -11.66 10.00 9.41
C ARG A 31 -12.24 8.64 9.75
N ASN A 32 -11.99 7.60 8.96
CA ASN A 32 -12.66 6.32 9.14
C ASN A 32 -12.00 5.46 10.22
N LYS A 33 -12.82 4.89 11.11
CA LYS A 33 -12.36 4.05 12.22
C LYS A 33 -11.53 2.87 11.71
N ARG A 34 -12.00 2.19 10.66
CA ARG A 34 -11.32 1.03 10.08
C ARG A 34 -9.91 1.35 9.56
N CYS A 35 -9.77 2.37 8.72
CA CYS A 35 -8.48 2.77 8.17
C CYS A 35 -7.53 3.29 9.25
N LYS A 36 -8.04 4.09 10.20
CA LYS A 36 -7.26 4.59 11.34
C LYS A 36 -6.79 3.46 12.25
N THR A 37 -7.65 2.49 12.57
CA THR A 37 -7.25 1.32 13.36
C THR A 37 -6.22 0.49 12.59
N ALA A 38 -6.41 0.27 11.29
CA ALA A 38 -5.48 -0.53 10.49
C ALA A 38 -4.09 0.11 10.42
N LEU A 39 -4.03 1.43 10.19
CA LEU A 39 -2.80 2.23 10.22
C LEU A 39 -2.12 2.21 11.59
N ARG A 40 -2.89 2.32 12.68
CA ARG A 40 -2.35 2.25 14.05
C ARG A 40 -1.79 0.88 14.38
N THR A 41 -2.51 -0.19 14.04
CA THR A 41 -2.09 -1.56 14.29
C THR A 41 -0.81 -1.88 13.51
N ILE A 42 -0.75 -1.56 12.21
CA ILE A 42 0.46 -1.84 11.42
C ILE A 42 1.64 -0.98 11.88
N SER A 43 1.41 0.29 12.22
CA SER A 43 2.45 1.15 12.77
C SER A 43 3.00 0.61 14.09
N LEU A 44 2.16 0.10 14.98
CA LEU A 44 2.59 -0.51 16.25
C LEU A 44 3.44 -1.76 15.99
N VAL A 45 3.00 -2.62 15.08
CA VAL A 45 3.75 -3.83 14.69
C VAL A 45 5.12 -3.47 14.10
N VAL A 46 5.18 -2.48 13.20
CA VAL A 46 6.45 -2.03 12.60
C VAL A 46 7.37 -1.40 13.65
N VAL A 47 6.84 -0.62 14.59
CA VAL A 47 7.63 -0.06 15.70
C VAL A 47 8.19 -1.18 16.58
N PHE A 48 7.37 -2.17 16.93
CA PHE A 48 7.82 -3.32 17.71
C PHE A 48 8.96 -4.06 16.99
N PHE A 49 8.80 -4.33 15.69
CA PHE A 49 9.84 -4.95 14.87
C PHE A 49 11.11 -4.11 14.75
N SER A 50 10.97 -2.78 14.58
CA SER A 50 12.10 -1.83 14.52
C SER A 50 12.88 -1.81 15.84
N LEU A 51 12.19 -1.81 16.98
CA LEU A 51 12.80 -1.88 18.31
C LEU A 51 13.48 -3.23 18.55
N CYS A 52 12.82 -4.34 18.18
CA CYS A 52 13.41 -5.67 18.28
C CYS A 52 14.70 -5.77 17.46
N LEU A 53 14.72 -5.28 16.22
CA LEU A 53 15.94 -5.19 15.44
C LEU A 53 17.00 -4.36 16.16
N SER A 54 16.64 -3.14 16.58
CA SER A 54 17.57 -2.15 17.13
C SER A 54 18.23 -2.61 18.44
N PHE A 55 17.46 -3.21 19.35
CA PHE A 55 17.92 -3.47 20.72
C PHE A 55 18.16 -4.94 21.06
N SER A 56 17.59 -5.89 20.31
CA SER A 56 17.85 -7.31 20.58
C SER A 56 19.05 -7.81 19.78
N GLY A 57 20.02 -8.44 20.45
CA GLY A 57 21.14 -9.16 19.82
C GLY A 57 20.75 -10.54 19.27
N ILE A 58 19.52 -10.98 19.51
CA ILE A 58 19.00 -12.30 19.10
C ILE A 58 19.02 -12.46 17.57
N TYR A 59 19.02 -11.34 16.84
CA TYR A 59 18.98 -11.32 15.38
C TYR A 59 20.34 -11.04 14.72
N ASP A 60 21.39 -10.75 15.50
CA ASP A 60 22.71 -10.44 14.94
C ASP A 60 23.37 -11.70 14.33
N ASP A 61 23.11 -12.89 14.88
CA ASP A 61 23.60 -14.17 14.32
C ASP A 61 22.75 -14.69 13.14
N ASN A 62 21.53 -14.17 12.97
CA ASN A 62 20.60 -14.62 11.93
C ASN A 62 20.46 -13.58 10.81
N ALA A 63 21.38 -13.62 9.84
CA ALA A 63 21.36 -12.78 8.63
C ALA A 63 20.01 -12.80 7.88
N PHE A 64 19.25 -13.90 8.00
CA PHE A 64 17.90 -14.02 7.46
C PHE A 64 16.91 -13.07 8.14
N ALA A 65 16.89 -13.03 9.47
CA ALA A 65 15.93 -12.25 10.23
C ALA A 65 16.23 -10.75 10.12
N ASN A 66 17.52 -10.38 10.07
CA ASN A 66 17.93 -8.98 9.93
C ASN A 66 17.49 -8.37 8.58
N ASN A 67 17.51 -9.15 7.49
CA ASN A 67 17.00 -8.71 6.19
C ASN A 67 15.47 -8.85 6.06
N PHE A 68 14.84 -9.83 6.72
CA PHE A 68 13.41 -10.11 6.63
C PHE A 68 12.55 -8.99 7.23
N ILE A 69 12.87 -8.55 8.45
CA ILE A 69 12.08 -7.58 9.19
C ILE A 69 11.91 -6.23 8.47
N PRO A 70 12.95 -5.59 7.90
CA PRO A 70 12.78 -4.35 7.17
C PRO A 70 11.96 -4.54 5.90
N ILE A 71 12.20 -5.62 5.13
CA ILE A 71 11.43 -5.93 3.91
C ILE A 71 9.94 -6.09 4.25
N PHE A 72 9.64 -6.91 5.26
CA PHE A 72 8.27 -7.14 5.72
C PHE A 72 7.60 -5.83 6.14
N SER A 73 8.31 -4.97 6.87
CA SER A 73 7.76 -3.70 7.36
C SER A 73 7.36 -2.74 6.24
N PHE A 74 8.18 -2.62 5.19
CA PHE A 74 7.85 -1.78 4.03
C PHE A 74 6.68 -2.33 3.20
N ILE A 75 6.57 -3.65 3.08
CA ILE A 75 5.54 -4.33 2.29
C ILE A 75 4.20 -4.33 3.02
N ALA A 76 4.23 -4.71 4.30
CA ALA A 76 3.03 -4.85 5.12
C ALA A 76 2.31 -3.49 5.30
N PHE A 77 3.07 -2.39 5.35
CA PHE A 77 2.48 -1.05 5.41
C PHE A 77 1.64 -0.72 4.17
N GLY A 78 2.16 -1.02 2.97
CA GLY A 78 1.44 -0.80 1.71
C GLY A 78 0.27 -1.76 1.52
N SER A 79 0.44 -3.02 1.92
CA SER A 79 -0.58 -4.06 1.73
C SER A 79 -1.84 -3.83 2.55
N VAL A 80 -1.75 -3.24 3.76
CA VAL A 80 -2.92 -3.01 4.60
C VAL A 80 -3.93 -2.05 3.96
N ILE A 81 -3.46 -0.99 3.30
CA ILE A 81 -4.34 -0.02 2.63
C ILE A 81 -4.78 -0.55 1.26
N LEU A 82 -3.83 -1.06 0.47
CA LEU A 82 -4.08 -1.44 -0.93
C LEU A 82 -4.75 -2.81 -1.08
N SER A 83 -4.70 -3.69 -0.08
CA SER A 83 -5.38 -5.00 -0.13
C SER A 83 -6.88 -4.87 -0.36
N GLN A 84 -7.50 -3.84 0.19
CA GLN A 84 -8.94 -3.54 0.08
C GLN A 84 -9.23 -2.41 -0.93
N ILE A 85 -8.35 -2.23 -1.92
CA ILE A 85 -8.55 -1.25 -2.99
C ILE A 85 -9.91 -1.43 -3.67
N MET A 86 -10.62 -0.32 -3.95
CA MET A 86 -11.99 -0.24 -4.48
C MET A 86 -13.11 -0.70 -3.53
N CYS A 87 -12.80 -1.47 -2.48
CA CYS A 87 -13.81 -1.96 -1.54
C CYS A 87 -14.39 -0.83 -0.67
N PHE A 88 -13.60 0.20 -0.36
CA PHE A 88 -14.03 1.36 0.43
C PHE A 88 -14.97 2.28 -0.34
N GLU A 89 -14.81 2.33 -1.66
CA GLU A 89 -15.59 3.16 -2.58
C GLU A 89 -16.87 2.47 -3.06
N GLY A 90 -17.00 1.15 -2.84
CA GLY A 90 -18.07 0.36 -3.43
C GLY A 90 -19.50 0.80 -3.06
N ASN A 91 -19.70 1.54 -1.96
CA ASN A 91 -20.98 2.14 -1.58
C ASN A 91 -21.45 3.28 -2.52
N TYR A 92 -20.51 4.00 -3.14
CA TYR A 92 -20.79 5.14 -4.03
C TYR A 92 -20.15 4.96 -5.41
N LEU A 93 -19.64 3.76 -5.72
CA LEU A 93 -19.00 3.43 -6.98
C LEU A 93 -19.90 3.68 -8.20
N ASP A 94 -21.21 3.45 -8.07
CA ASP A 94 -22.17 3.71 -9.15
C ASP A 94 -22.18 5.19 -9.55
N GLY A 95 -22.04 6.10 -8.58
CA GLY A 95 -21.93 7.54 -8.83
C GLY A 95 -20.55 7.95 -9.38
N LEU A 96 -19.49 7.19 -9.08
CA LEU A 96 -18.19 7.40 -9.71
C LEU A 96 -18.23 7.01 -11.20
N MET A 97 -18.90 5.91 -11.53
CA MET A 97 -19.00 5.37 -12.89
C MET A 97 -19.74 6.28 -13.89
N THR A 98 -20.56 7.23 -13.42
CA THR A 98 -21.28 8.16 -14.31
C THR A 98 -20.37 9.23 -14.90
N ARG A 99 -19.27 9.59 -14.20
CA ARG A 99 -18.28 10.55 -14.69
C ARG A 99 -17.19 9.86 -15.49
N LYS A 100 -16.85 10.42 -16.66
CA LYS A 100 -15.72 9.96 -17.47
C LYS A 100 -14.41 10.14 -16.67
N GLU A 101 -13.51 9.18 -16.77
CA GLU A 101 -12.16 9.18 -16.16
C GLU A 101 -12.04 9.26 -14.63
N SER A 102 -13.13 9.39 -13.88
CA SER A 102 -13.14 9.45 -12.41
C SER A 102 -12.36 8.31 -11.74
N ILE A 103 -12.49 7.09 -12.26
CA ILE A 103 -11.83 5.89 -11.73
C ILE A 103 -10.34 5.90 -12.04
N TYR A 104 -9.96 6.42 -13.20
CA TYR A 104 -8.54 6.58 -13.54
C TYR A 104 -7.87 7.59 -12.59
N ASN A 105 -8.53 8.73 -12.36
CA ASN A 105 -8.05 9.77 -11.44
C ASN A 105 -8.03 9.27 -9.98
N LEU A 106 -9.01 8.46 -9.57
CA LEU A 106 -9.03 7.78 -8.26
C LEU A 106 -7.84 6.81 -8.10
N LEU A 107 -7.58 5.95 -9.09
CA LEU A 107 -6.45 5.01 -9.03
C LEU A 107 -5.10 5.74 -8.98
N LYS A 108 -4.97 6.83 -9.75
CA LYS A 108 -3.79 7.70 -9.73
C LYS A 108 -3.59 8.37 -8.36
N ALA A 109 -4.66 8.88 -7.76
CA ALA A 109 -4.61 9.45 -6.41
C ALA A 109 -4.20 8.41 -5.35
N LYS A 110 -4.75 7.19 -5.41
CA LYS A 110 -4.34 6.09 -4.51
C LYS A 110 -2.87 5.74 -4.66
N TYR A 111 -2.32 5.79 -5.88
CA TYR A 111 -0.91 5.51 -6.11
C TYR A 111 -0.02 6.58 -5.47
N TYR A 112 -0.30 7.86 -5.69
CA TYR A 112 0.46 8.93 -5.04
C TYR A 112 0.34 8.88 -3.51
N LEU A 113 -0.85 8.56 -3.00
CA LEU A 113 -1.03 8.38 -1.57
C LEU A 113 -0.17 7.23 -1.04
N SER A 114 -0.12 6.10 -1.75
CA SER A 114 0.72 4.96 -1.36
C SER A 114 2.21 5.34 -1.30
N GLY A 115 2.67 6.21 -2.20
CA GLY A 115 4.02 6.78 -2.15
C GLY A 115 4.25 7.64 -0.91
N ILE A 116 3.32 8.55 -0.58
CA ILE A 116 3.40 9.40 0.64
C ILE A 116 3.40 8.51 1.89
N VAL A 117 2.53 7.50 1.93
CA VAL A 117 2.39 6.59 3.05
C VAL A 117 3.65 5.73 3.25
N ALA A 118 4.37 5.37 2.19
CA ALA A 118 5.61 4.61 2.27
C ALA A 118 6.75 5.37 2.97
N PHE A 119 6.68 6.70 3.11
CA PHE A 119 7.62 7.46 3.94
C PHE A 119 7.43 7.19 5.44
N ILE A 120 6.24 6.77 5.88
CA ILE A 120 5.98 6.46 7.30
C ILE A 120 6.84 5.27 7.78
N PRO A 121 6.80 4.08 7.17
CA PRO A 121 7.68 2.97 7.58
C PRO A 121 9.16 3.30 7.39
N PHE A 122 9.54 4.16 6.43
CA PHE A 122 10.90 4.65 6.29
C PHE A 122 11.34 5.44 7.55
N ALA A 123 10.50 6.37 8.02
CA ALA A 123 10.75 7.14 9.24
C ALA A 123 10.77 6.25 10.50
N LEU A 124 9.88 5.26 10.59
CA LEU A 124 9.84 4.32 11.72
C LEU A 124 11.08 3.39 11.79
N MET A 125 11.79 3.21 10.67
CA MET A 125 13.01 2.41 10.59
C MET A 125 14.30 3.22 10.82
N ILE A 126 14.21 4.54 11.05
CA ILE A 126 15.38 5.37 11.38
C ILE A 126 16.17 4.84 12.59
N PRO A 127 15.56 4.41 13.72
CA PRO A 127 16.31 3.86 14.85
C PRO A 127 17.16 2.63 14.49
N ALA A 128 16.64 1.76 13.61
CA ALA A 128 17.37 0.59 13.11
C ALA A 128 18.52 0.98 12.15
N MET A 129 18.42 2.13 11.48
CA MET A 129 19.51 2.68 10.66
C MET A 129 20.60 3.33 11.53
N VAL A 130 20.22 4.06 12.59
CA VAL A 130 21.16 4.72 13.51
C VAL A 130 22.00 3.71 14.30
N THR A 131 21.40 2.57 14.66
CA THR A 131 22.09 1.46 15.34
C THR A 131 23.02 0.67 14.43
N GLY A 132 23.10 0.99 13.13
CA GLY A 132 24.00 0.37 12.17
C GLY A 132 23.57 -1.02 11.69
N LYS A 133 22.47 -1.56 12.21
CA LYS A 133 21.96 -2.90 11.84
C LYS A 133 21.31 -2.94 10.46
N LEU A 134 20.78 -1.81 9.99
CA LEU A 134 20.22 -1.64 8.66
C LEU A 134 20.97 -0.53 7.90
N PRO A 135 21.71 -0.84 6.82
CA PRO A 135 22.32 0.20 6.01
C PRO A 135 21.24 1.02 5.31
N VAL A 136 21.40 2.35 5.31
CA VAL A 136 20.44 3.32 4.74
C VAL A 136 20.13 2.99 3.27
N PHE A 137 21.13 2.52 2.51
CA PHE A 137 20.96 2.09 1.12
C PHE A 137 19.92 0.97 0.97
N SER A 138 19.89 -0.01 1.88
CA SER A 138 18.87 -1.06 1.88
C SER A 138 17.48 -0.51 2.11
N ALA A 139 17.33 0.42 3.05
CA ALA A 139 16.04 1.02 3.36
C ALA A 139 15.47 1.79 2.15
N ILE A 140 16.32 2.55 1.45
CA ILE A 140 15.96 3.24 0.21
C ILE A 140 15.54 2.24 -0.86
N SER A 141 16.32 1.18 -1.06
CA SER A 141 16.01 0.11 -2.02
C SER A 141 14.66 -0.54 -1.74
N PHE A 142 14.38 -0.93 -0.49
CA PHE A 142 13.10 -1.54 -0.11
C PHE A 142 11.92 -0.58 -0.23
N MET A 143 12.12 0.72 0.06
CA MET A 143 11.10 1.73 -0.13
C MET A 143 10.69 1.86 -1.60
N PHE A 144 11.64 2.03 -2.51
CA PHE A 144 11.35 2.12 -3.96
C PHE A 144 10.75 0.82 -4.50
N PHE A 145 11.23 -0.33 -4.02
CA PHE A 145 10.67 -1.63 -4.38
C PHE A 145 9.20 -1.76 -3.93
N SER A 146 8.86 -1.29 -2.73
CA SER A 146 7.49 -1.30 -2.20
C SER A 146 6.56 -0.37 -3.00
N ILE A 147 7.00 0.86 -3.28
CA ILE A 147 6.22 1.86 -4.04
C ILE A 147 6.06 1.45 -5.51
N GLY A 148 7.05 0.78 -6.10
CA GLY A 148 6.98 0.30 -7.48
C GLY A 148 6.24 -1.04 -7.60
N VAL A 149 6.95 -2.11 -7.26
CA VAL A 149 6.57 -3.49 -7.61
C VAL A 149 5.42 -3.98 -6.76
N VAL A 150 5.54 -3.83 -5.44
CA VAL A 150 4.56 -4.35 -4.49
C VAL A 150 3.24 -3.61 -4.64
N SER A 151 3.30 -2.28 -4.76
CA SER A 151 2.12 -1.47 -5.06
C SER A 151 1.48 -1.93 -6.36
N PHE A 152 2.26 -2.12 -7.45
CA PHE A 152 1.70 -2.63 -8.70
C PHE A 152 0.99 -3.98 -8.57
N LEU A 153 1.57 -4.94 -7.84
CA LEU A 153 0.96 -6.23 -7.56
C LEU A 153 -0.35 -6.08 -6.77
N LEU A 154 -0.37 -5.21 -5.75
CA LEU A 154 -1.58 -4.93 -4.97
C LEU A 154 -2.66 -4.24 -5.79
N PHE A 155 -2.28 -3.34 -6.71
CA PHE A 155 -3.23 -2.69 -7.61
C PHE A 155 -3.92 -3.66 -8.58
N GLN A 156 -3.39 -4.86 -8.81
CA GLN A 156 -4.11 -5.91 -9.55
C GLN A 156 -5.41 -6.29 -8.84
N LEU A 157 -5.44 -6.25 -7.51
CA LEU A 157 -6.63 -6.54 -6.72
C LEU A 157 -7.77 -5.56 -7.03
N ALA A 158 -7.48 -4.34 -7.53
CA ALA A 158 -8.54 -3.41 -7.93
C ALA A 158 -9.46 -3.99 -9.01
N VAL A 159 -8.95 -4.87 -9.87
CA VAL A 159 -9.73 -5.52 -10.93
C VAL A 159 -10.60 -6.65 -10.40
N TYR A 160 -10.15 -7.34 -9.34
CA TYR A 160 -10.78 -8.58 -8.83
C TYR A 160 -11.60 -8.37 -7.56
N ASN A 161 -11.32 -7.31 -6.80
CA ASN A 161 -12.08 -6.95 -5.62
C ASN A 161 -13.46 -6.46 -6.05
N ASN A 162 -14.49 -7.15 -5.58
CA ASN A 162 -15.89 -6.88 -5.89
C ASN A 162 -16.78 -6.88 -4.64
N LYS A 163 -16.19 -6.78 -3.44
CA LYS A 163 -16.92 -6.70 -2.17
C LYS A 163 -16.79 -5.32 -1.55
N THR A 164 -17.90 -4.77 -1.07
CA THR A 164 -17.97 -3.53 -0.31
C THR A 164 -17.50 -3.73 1.11
N VAL A 165 -16.84 -2.71 1.66
CA VAL A 165 -16.38 -2.68 3.04
C VAL A 165 -17.09 -1.56 3.79
N SER A 166 -17.70 -1.90 4.93
CA SER A 166 -18.26 -0.90 5.84
C SER A 166 -17.15 -0.05 6.48
N LEU A 167 -17.23 1.28 6.31
CA LEU A 167 -16.21 2.23 6.77
C LEU A 167 -16.27 2.51 8.28
N ASN A 168 -17.44 2.32 8.89
CA ASN A 168 -17.72 2.61 10.30
C ASN A 168 -17.56 1.42 11.24
N GLU A 169 -17.45 0.20 10.71
CA GLU A 169 -17.26 -0.99 11.54
C GLU A 169 -15.78 -1.21 11.88
N GLY A 170 -15.52 -1.74 13.08
CA GLY A 170 -14.18 -2.14 13.48
C GLY A 170 -13.68 -3.35 12.69
N ILE A 171 -12.36 -3.51 12.60
CA ILE A 171 -11.68 -4.58 11.84
C ILE A 171 -12.16 -5.99 12.25
N SER A 172 -12.63 -6.17 13.49
CA SER A 172 -13.01 -7.47 14.05
C SER A 172 -14.34 -8.05 13.56
N LYS A 173 -15.24 -7.28 12.96
CA LYS A 173 -16.63 -7.75 12.67
C LYS A 173 -16.84 -8.31 11.26
N GLN A 174 -15.90 -8.12 10.34
CA GLN A 174 -16.02 -8.66 8.99
C GLN A 174 -14.66 -9.17 8.52
N ASN A 175 -14.58 -10.46 8.15
CA ASN A 175 -13.57 -10.95 7.23
C ASN A 175 -13.89 -10.38 5.84
N THR A 176 -13.55 -9.12 5.63
CA THR A 176 -13.97 -8.33 4.47
C THR A 176 -13.07 -8.52 3.26
N GLY A 177 -12.59 -9.75 3.08
CA GLY A 177 -11.90 -10.20 1.89
C GLY A 177 -12.51 -11.52 1.43
N THR A 178 -12.61 -11.74 0.12
CA THR A 178 -12.83 -13.11 -0.36
C THR A 178 -11.62 -13.96 0.07
N THR A 179 -11.83 -15.24 0.36
CA THR A 179 -10.72 -16.16 0.69
C THR A 179 -9.61 -16.08 -0.37
N PHE A 180 -10.00 -15.93 -1.65
CA PHE A 180 -9.10 -15.67 -2.77
C PHE A 180 -8.29 -14.37 -2.65
N GLN A 181 -8.90 -13.26 -2.27
CA GLN A 181 -8.20 -11.99 -2.04
C GLN A 181 -7.15 -12.12 -0.93
N ASN A 182 -7.48 -12.79 0.18
CA ASN A 182 -6.53 -13.00 1.28
C ASN A 182 -5.35 -13.87 0.84
N PHE A 183 -5.58 -14.92 0.04
CA PHE A 183 -4.50 -15.73 -0.54
C PHE A 183 -3.60 -14.93 -1.47
N ILE A 184 -4.17 -14.07 -2.32
CA ILE A 184 -3.39 -13.20 -3.20
C ILE A 184 -2.55 -12.22 -2.38
N VAL A 185 -3.13 -11.57 -1.36
CA VAL A 185 -2.39 -10.65 -0.48
C VAL A 185 -1.25 -11.37 0.24
N MET A 186 -1.48 -12.58 0.77
CA MET A 186 -0.43 -13.39 1.38
C MET A 186 0.68 -13.73 0.38
N GLY A 187 0.32 -14.11 -0.85
CA GLY A 187 1.28 -14.32 -1.93
C GLY A 187 2.09 -13.08 -2.27
N ILE A 188 1.46 -11.90 -2.31
CA ILE A 188 2.12 -10.62 -2.58
C ILE A 188 3.07 -10.21 -1.45
N ILE A 189 2.76 -10.55 -0.19
CA ILE A 189 3.67 -10.30 0.93
C ILE A 189 4.87 -11.26 0.89
N LEU A 190 4.62 -12.54 0.60
CA LEU A 190 5.64 -13.58 0.63
C LEU A 190 6.61 -13.54 -0.56
N LEU A 191 6.11 -13.24 -1.75
CA LEU A 191 6.87 -13.32 -3.00
C LEU A 191 8.10 -12.39 -3.03
N PRO A 192 8.01 -11.11 -2.64
CA PRO A 192 9.17 -10.23 -2.50
C PRO A 192 10.23 -10.73 -1.52
N ILE A 193 9.81 -11.34 -0.41
CA ILE A 193 10.72 -11.83 0.62
C ILE A 193 11.53 -13.00 0.07
N LEU A 194 10.86 -13.94 -0.61
CA LEU A 194 11.51 -15.04 -1.30
C LEU A 194 12.42 -14.54 -2.43
N PHE A 195 11.97 -13.55 -3.20
CA PHE A 195 12.76 -12.95 -4.28
C PHE A 195 14.03 -12.29 -3.77
N CYS A 196 13.96 -11.49 -2.70
CA CYS A 196 15.13 -10.88 -2.07
C CYS A 196 16.09 -11.94 -1.53
N ARG A 197 15.57 -13.03 -0.94
CA ARG A 197 16.39 -14.14 -0.46
C ARG A 197 17.15 -14.81 -1.59
N LEU A 198 16.48 -15.14 -2.69
CA LEU A 198 17.13 -15.75 -3.84
C LEU A 198 18.23 -14.84 -4.40
N LEU A 199 17.94 -13.54 -4.57
CA LEU A 199 18.95 -12.58 -5.03
C LEU A 199 20.16 -12.51 -4.08
N ASN A 200 19.94 -12.48 -2.77
CA ASN A 200 21.03 -12.45 -1.79
C ASN A 200 21.92 -13.70 -1.87
N VAL A 201 21.34 -14.89 -2.07
CA VAL A 201 22.10 -16.16 -2.17
C VAL A 201 22.90 -16.24 -3.47
N PHE A 202 22.33 -15.82 -4.61
CA PHE A 202 22.99 -15.99 -5.91
C PHE A 202 23.95 -14.86 -6.27
N LEU A 203 23.66 -13.61 -5.88
CA LEU A 203 24.36 -12.42 -6.37
C LEU A 203 25.06 -11.64 -5.24
N GLY A 204 24.86 -12.05 -3.99
CA GLY A 204 25.33 -11.32 -2.82
C GLY A 204 24.43 -10.13 -2.46
N GLU A 205 24.55 -9.66 -1.23
CA GLU A 205 23.60 -8.69 -0.69
C GLU A 205 23.68 -7.30 -1.34
N THR A 206 24.87 -6.88 -1.78
CA THR A 206 25.07 -5.57 -2.41
C THR A 206 24.44 -5.52 -3.79
N ALA A 207 24.66 -6.54 -4.62
CA ALA A 207 24.05 -6.64 -5.94
C ALA A 207 22.53 -6.78 -5.85
N ALA A 208 22.01 -7.57 -4.90
CA ALA A 208 20.58 -7.71 -4.67
C ALA A 208 19.91 -6.35 -4.38
N ARG A 209 20.52 -5.52 -3.53
CA ARG A 209 19.99 -4.17 -3.18
C ARG A 209 19.97 -3.24 -4.39
N TRP A 210 20.97 -3.30 -5.27
CA TRP A 210 20.98 -2.55 -6.52
C TRP A 210 19.87 -3.00 -7.47
N ILE A 211 19.69 -4.31 -7.63
CA ILE A 211 18.63 -4.88 -8.49
C ILE A 211 17.25 -4.45 -8.00
N LEU A 212 16.99 -4.53 -6.70
CA LEU A 212 15.71 -4.11 -6.11
C LEU A 212 15.44 -2.62 -6.33
N LEU A 213 16.48 -1.78 -6.22
CA LEU A 213 16.37 -0.34 -6.42
C LEU A 213 16.08 -0.01 -7.90
N ILE A 214 16.82 -0.61 -8.83
CA ILE A 214 16.62 -0.41 -10.28
C ILE A 214 15.22 -0.88 -10.69
N LEU A 215 14.81 -2.05 -10.20
CA LEU A 215 13.50 -2.62 -10.51
C LEU A 215 12.38 -1.76 -9.91
N GLY A 216 12.52 -1.33 -8.65
CA GLY A 216 11.60 -0.39 -8.00
C GLY A 216 11.46 0.92 -8.78
N LEU A 217 12.57 1.57 -9.13
CA LEU A 217 12.58 2.80 -9.92
C LEU A 217 11.94 2.62 -11.30
N THR A 218 12.25 1.51 -11.99
CA THR A 218 11.66 1.22 -13.31
C THR A 218 10.14 1.16 -13.23
N PHE A 219 9.59 0.50 -12.20
CA PHE A 219 8.15 0.44 -11.98
C PHE A 219 7.54 1.78 -11.56
N VAL A 220 8.26 2.59 -10.78
CA VAL A 220 7.82 3.96 -10.42
C VAL A 220 7.75 4.86 -11.66
N LEU A 221 8.76 4.84 -12.53
CA LEU A 221 8.78 5.64 -13.76
C LEU A 221 7.69 5.20 -14.74
N THR A 222 7.46 3.89 -14.85
CA THR A 222 6.43 3.31 -15.73
C THR A 222 5.04 3.26 -15.08
N ALA A 223 4.85 3.78 -13.86
CA ALA A 223 3.61 3.67 -13.10
C ALA A 223 2.37 4.16 -13.88
N HIS A 224 2.52 5.20 -14.69
CA HIS A 224 1.43 5.75 -15.52
C HIS A 224 0.87 4.71 -16.53
N LEU A 225 1.73 3.88 -17.13
CA LEU A 225 1.33 2.82 -18.06
C LEU A 225 0.58 1.70 -17.33
N TRP A 226 1.08 1.32 -16.16
CA TRP A 226 0.50 0.26 -15.36
C TRP A 226 -0.89 0.63 -14.83
N ILE A 227 -1.04 1.85 -14.29
CA ILE A 227 -2.33 2.36 -13.81
C ILE A 227 -3.34 2.41 -14.97
N LYS A 228 -2.91 2.85 -16.16
CA LYS A 228 -3.77 2.84 -17.37
C LYS A 228 -4.19 1.43 -17.75
N ASN A 229 -3.28 0.46 -17.71
CA ASN A 229 -3.60 -0.95 -17.99
C ASN A 229 -4.59 -1.55 -16.97
N ILE A 230 -4.42 -1.24 -15.68
CA ILE A 230 -5.37 -1.64 -14.63
C ILE A 230 -6.74 -1.01 -14.87
N TYR A 231 -6.78 0.29 -15.19
CA TYR A 231 -8.01 0.99 -15.54
C TYR A 231 -8.75 0.34 -16.71
N LEU A 232 -8.07 0.04 -17.82
CA LEU A 232 -8.68 -0.60 -18.98
C LEU A 232 -9.29 -1.97 -18.63
N ARG A 233 -8.58 -2.79 -17.85
CA ARG A 233 -9.08 -4.10 -17.41
C ARG A 233 -10.23 -3.99 -16.43
N PHE A 234 -10.18 -3.00 -15.54
CA PHE A 234 -11.29 -2.69 -14.63
C PHE A 234 -12.54 -2.29 -15.42
N MET A 235 -12.41 -1.40 -16.40
CA MET A 235 -13.51 -0.98 -17.27
C MET A 235 -14.09 -2.13 -18.10
N LYS A 236 -13.25 -3.06 -18.59
CA LYS A 236 -13.71 -4.27 -19.29
C LYS A 236 -14.58 -5.16 -18.40
N ARG A 237 -14.35 -5.16 -17.08
CA ARG A 237 -15.12 -5.95 -16.09
C ARG A 237 -16.13 -5.13 -15.28
N ARG A 238 -16.40 -3.89 -15.67
CA ARG A 238 -17.20 -2.94 -14.88
C ARG A 238 -18.54 -3.50 -14.39
N TYR A 239 -19.26 -4.22 -15.25
CA TYR A 239 -20.60 -4.73 -14.93
C TYR A 239 -20.56 -5.79 -13.83
N ARG A 240 -19.64 -6.77 -13.95
CA ARG A 240 -19.45 -7.81 -12.94
C ARG A 240 -18.99 -7.23 -11.60
N ASN A 241 -18.12 -6.22 -11.65
CA ASN A 241 -17.65 -5.55 -10.45
C ASN A 241 -18.80 -4.76 -9.78
N MET A 242 -19.57 -4.00 -10.55
CA MET A 242 -20.74 -3.25 -10.04
C MET A 242 -21.81 -4.17 -9.45
N GLU A 243 -22.11 -5.29 -10.10
CA GLU A 243 -23.01 -6.31 -9.57
C GLU A 243 -22.50 -6.88 -8.24
N GLY A 244 -21.22 -7.25 -8.18
CA GLY A 244 -20.59 -7.72 -6.94
C GLY A 244 -20.70 -6.69 -5.81
N PHE A 245 -20.38 -5.43 -6.07
CA PHE A 245 -20.46 -4.38 -5.06
C PHE A 245 -21.90 -4.14 -4.59
N ARG A 246 -22.88 -4.18 -5.50
CA ARG A 246 -24.30 -4.02 -5.15
C ARG A 246 -24.80 -5.16 -4.26
N ASN A 247 -24.38 -6.39 -4.54
CA ASN A 247 -24.78 -7.57 -3.79
C ASN A 247 -24.19 -7.63 -2.37
N THR A 248 -23.16 -6.84 -2.07
CA THR A 248 -22.49 -6.84 -0.76
C THR A 248 -22.72 -5.59 0.09
N ARG A 249 -23.44 -4.57 -0.42
CA ARG A 249 -23.82 -3.38 0.35
C ARG A 249 -24.76 -3.76 1.49
#